data_AF-A0A0B1SNP7-F1
#
_entry.id   AF-A0A0B1SNP7-F1
#
_cell.length_a   1.000
_cell.length_b   1.000
_cell.length_c   1.000
_cell.angle_alpha   90.00
_cell.angle_beta   90.00
_cell.angle_gamma   90.00
#
_symmetry.space_group_name_H-M   'P 1'
#
loop_
_entity.id
_entity.type
_entity.pdbx_description
1 polymer ?
#
loop_
_entity_poly.entity_id
_entity_poly.type
_entity_poly.pdbx_seq_one_letter_code
_entity_poly.pdbx_strand_id
1 'polypeptide(L)'
;MYRQENEQWTEEEKVSATGPRHLVVPETLARLIDEATGWPAIMAFDAALIPLTINISDEERVAYCDALPHAVSTALPQILARCPEDMPSSLEREYFISDRFPFSPHVYERYAANLLYRTLGSLPAVVRNWYAGLPNSGTQIVSKYVRYYVSKLLVEAELNKVKAANKSHLKADKSLKIRVVPVSGEVIAEYTVEETTMRLSIVMPQDWPLSVPSIQIDKAIVPSEKVKKWLLQLTAYLFHQNGSTVEGIIMWRKNVDRDVEGAEACTICMMTIHSTNHQLPKVKCRQCKNKFHSNCLPLAASSLEREYFISDRFPFSPHVYERYAANLLYRTLGSLPAVVRNWYAGLPNSGTQIVSKYVRYYVSKLLVEAELNKVKAANKSHLKADKSLKIRVVPVSGEVIAEYTVEETTMRLSIVMPQDWPLSVPSIQIDKAIVPSE
;
A
#
# COMPACT_ATOMS: atom_id res chain seq x y z
N MET A 1 -22.92 7.09 6.78
CA MET A 1 -24.13 6.58 6.09
C MET A 1 -25.27 7.44 6.57
N TYR A 2 -26.09 8.02 5.68
CA TYR A 2 -27.23 8.83 6.09
C TYR A 2 -28.32 7.93 6.70
N ARG A 3 -28.91 8.34 7.83
CA ARG A 3 -30.10 7.72 8.42
C ARG A 3 -31.28 8.65 8.18
N GLN A 4 -32.39 8.11 7.68
CA GLN A 4 -33.61 8.86 7.41
C GLN A 4 -34.56 8.69 8.60
N GLU A 5 -34.78 9.74 9.38
CA GLU A 5 -35.88 9.84 10.34
C GLU A 5 -36.71 11.08 9.99
N ASN A 6 -38.03 10.91 9.86
CA ASN A 6 -39.02 11.98 9.62
C ASN A 6 -38.77 12.86 8.38
N GLU A 7 -38.43 12.25 7.24
CA GLU A 7 -38.37 12.89 5.91
C GLU A 7 -37.43 14.10 5.77
N GLN A 8 -36.59 14.39 6.76
CA GLN A 8 -35.52 15.39 6.68
C GLN A 8 -34.15 14.73 6.77
N TRP A 9 -33.29 15.06 5.81
CA TRP A 9 -31.88 14.66 5.81
C TRP A 9 -31.12 15.54 6.80
N THR A 10 -30.72 15.00 7.94
CA THR A 10 -29.83 15.67 8.89
C THR A 10 -28.41 15.12 8.77
N GLU A 11 -27.41 16.02 8.72
CA GLU A 11 -26.00 15.65 8.83
C GLU A 11 -25.71 15.16 10.25
N GLU A 12 -25.15 13.96 10.41
CA GLU A 12 -24.57 13.55 11.68
C GLU A 12 -23.42 14.49 12.06
N GLU A 13 -23.48 14.99 13.28
CA GLU A 13 -22.61 16.00 13.86
C GLU A 13 -21.11 15.66 13.76
N LYS A 14 -20.33 16.72 13.51
CA LYS A 14 -18.86 16.73 13.59
C LYS A 14 -18.35 16.22 14.94
N VAL A 15 -17.56 15.14 14.94
CA VAL A 15 -16.63 14.81 16.04
C VAL A 15 -15.24 14.37 15.53
N SER A 16 -14.30 15.32 15.70
CA SER A 16 -12.91 15.21 16.16
C SER A 16 -11.75 14.77 15.25
N ALA A 17 -10.66 15.52 15.42
CA ALA A 17 -9.35 15.47 14.78
C ALA A 17 -8.49 14.32 15.32
N THR A 18 -8.06 13.42 14.42
CA THR A 18 -6.79 12.65 14.38
C THR A 18 -7.02 11.39 13.52
N GLY A 19 -6.68 11.45 12.23
CA GLY A 19 -6.60 10.28 11.32
C GLY A 19 -7.86 9.38 11.18
N PRO A 20 -7.84 8.38 10.29
CA PRO A 20 -8.80 7.28 10.34
C PRO A 20 -8.52 6.49 11.63
N ARG A 21 -9.48 6.47 12.56
CA ARG A 21 -9.35 5.83 13.89
C ARG A 21 -8.82 4.39 13.84
N HIS A 22 -8.99 3.69 12.71
CA HIS A 22 -8.58 2.30 12.51
C HIS A 22 -7.07 2.10 12.32
N LEU A 23 -6.30 3.12 11.94
CA LEU A 23 -4.85 3.00 11.69
C LEU A 23 -4.01 3.49 12.87
N VAL A 24 -4.61 4.30 13.75
CA VAL A 24 -4.03 4.69 15.04
C VAL A 24 -3.82 3.46 15.93
N VAL A 25 -4.69 2.46 15.83
CA VAL A 25 -4.64 1.22 16.62
C VAL A 25 -3.36 0.42 16.34
N PRO A 26 -3.03 0.03 15.09
CA PRO A 26 -1.82 -0.72 14.81
C PRO A 26 -0.55 0.10 15.10
N GLU A 27 -0.54 1.42 14.89
CA GLU A 27 0.62 2.27 15.26
C GLU A 27 0.84 2.39 16.77
N THR A 28 -0.23 2.47 17.55
CA THR A 28 -0.16 2.56 19.02
C THR A 28 0.22 1.21 19.62
N LEU A 29 -0.37 0.13 19.09
CA LEU A 29 -0.07 -1.23 19.54
C LEU A 29 1.32 -1.68 19.08
N ALA A 30 1.81 -1.25 17.91
CA ALA A 30 3.18 -1.51 17.48
C ALA A 30 4.18 -0.97 18.49
N ARG A 31 4.02 0.28 18.95
CA ARG A 31 4.87 0.84 20.01
C ARG A 31 4.86 0.01 21.29
N LEU A 32 3.69 -0.46 21.72
CA LEU A 32 3.57 -1.32 22.91
C LEU A 32 4.21 -2.71 22.69
N ILE A 33 4.13 -3.26 21.47
CA ILE A 33 4.76 -4.53 21.11
C ILE A 33 6.28 -4.41 21.12
N ASP A 34 6.81 -3.26 20.70
CA ASP A 34 8.25 -3.01 20.59
C ASP A 34 8.88 -2.69 21.96
N GLU A 35 8.14 -2.01 22.83
CA GLU A 35 8.59 -1.66 24.19
C GLU A 35 8.41 -2.80 25.20
N ALA A 36 7.69 -3.88 24.83
CA ALA A 36 7.39 -4.99 25.73
C ALA A 36 7.96 -6.33 25.25
N THR A 37 8.08 -7.29 26.17
CA THR A 37 8.46 -8.68 25.86
C THR A 37 7.55 -9.66 26.60
N GLY A 38 7.40 -10.86 26.05
CA GLY A 38 6.55 -11.91 26.60
C GLY A 38 5.06 -11.63 26.45
N TRP A 39 4.27 -11.96 27.47
CA TRP A 39 2.80 -11.88 27.43
C TRP A 39 2.22 -10.50 27.12
N PRO A 40 2.76 -9.38 27.64
CA PRO A 40 2.28 -8.05 27.28
C PRO A 40 2.36 -7.74 25.78
N ALA A 41 3.49 -8.07 25.13
CA ALA A 41 3.65 -7.90 23.68
C ALA A 41 2.69 -8.82 22.89
N ILE A 42 2.51 -10.07 23.34
CA ILE A 42 1.59 -11.04 22.74
C ILE A 42 0.13 -10.56 22.84
N MET A 43 -0.28 -10.02 23.98
CA MET A 43 -1.63 -9.49 24.20
C MET A 43 -1.88 -8.20 23.41
N ALA A 44 -0.88 -7.31 23.34
CA ALA A 44 -0.95 -6.12 22.49
C ALA A 44 -1.08 -6.49 21.01
N PHE A 45 -0.38 -7.55 20.58
CA PHE A 45 -0.50 -8.08 19.23
C PHE A 45 -1.87 -8.71 18.96
N ASP A 46 -2.44 -9.49 19.89
CA ASP A 46 -3.82 -10.01 19.73
C ASP A 46 -4.84 -8.87 19.59
N ALA A 47 -4.72 -7.84 20.43
CA ALA A 47 -5.54 -6.63 20.30
C ALA A 47 -5.39 -5.98 18.91
N ALA A 48 -4.19 -6.02 18.33
CA ALA A 48 -3.91 -5.49 16.99
C ALA A 48 -4.53 -6.35 15.88
N LEU A 49 -4.90 -7.60 16.13
CA LEU A 49 -5.59 -8.44 15.15
C LEU A 49 -7.12 -8.25 15.17
N ILE A 50 -7.71 -7.73 16.24
CA ILE A 50 -9.17 -7.59 16.39
C ILE A 50 -9.82 -6.88 15.19
N PRO A 51 -9.29 -5.74 14.67
CA PRO A 51 -9.91 -5.07 13.54
C PRO A 51 -10.00 -5.93 12.27
N LEU A 52 -9.09 -6.88 12.08
CA LEU A 52 -9.09 -7.80 10.94
C LEU A 52 -10.16 -8.90 11.07
N THR A 53 -10.67 -9.14 12.28
CA THR A 53 -11.76 -10.09 12.54
C THR A 53 -13.15 -9.46 12.34
N ILE A 54 -13.22 -8.13 12.25
CA ILE A 54 -14.45 -7.36 12.02
C ILE A 54 -14.58 -7.07 10.52
N ASN A 55 -15.81 -6.82 10.06
CA ASN A 55 -16.09 -6.44 8.68
C ASN A 55 -15.57 -5.01 8.40
N ILE A 56 -14.29 -4.92 8.02
CA ILE A 56 -13.67 -3.72 7.43
C ILE A 56 -13.65 -3.83 5.90
N SER A 57 -13.62 -2.69 5.20
CA SER A 57 -13.53 -2.67 3.73
C SER A 57 -12.21 -3.27 3.25
N ASP A 58 -12.15 -3.73 1.99
CA ASP A 58 -10.93 -4.33 1.44
C ASP A 58 -9.78 -3.31 1.36
N GLU A 59 -10.08 -2.04 1.07
CA GLU A 59 -9.09 -0.96 1.06
C GLU A 59 -8.50 -0.71 2.45
N GLU A 60 -9.35 -0.67 3.48
CA GLU A 60 -8.91 -0.54 4.88
C GLU A 60 -8.14 -1.77 5.35
N ARG A 61 -8.53 -2.97 4.91
CA ARG A 61 -7.85 -4.22 5.26
C ARG A 61 -6.42 -4.23 4.71
N VAL A 62 -6.23 -3.84 3.45
CA VAL A 62 -4.89 -3.75 2.83
C VAL A 62 -4.03 -2.75 3.60
N ALA A 63 -4.55 -1.54 3.80
CA ALA A 63 -3.90 -0.50 4.60
C ALA A 63 -3.47 -0.99 5.99
N TYR A 64 -4.37 -1.67 6.69
CA TYR A 64 -4.11 -2.21 8.02
C TYR A 64 -3.02 -3.29 8.01
N CYS A 65 -3.05 -4.20 7.03
CA CYS A 65 -2.04 -5.26 6.89
C CYS A 65 -0.65 -4.69 6.60
N ASP A 66 -0.55 -3.63 5.80
CA ASP A 66 0.72 -2.96 5.46
C ASP A 66 1.41 -2.33 6.68
N ALA A 67 0.67 -2.03 7.75
CA ALA A 67 1.19 -1.46 8.99
C ALA A 67 1.73 -2.51 9.99
N LEU A 68 1.45 -3.80 9.79
CA LEU A 68 1.77 -4.88 10.74
C LEU A 68 3.10 -5.66 10.55
N PRO A 69 3.93 -5.48 9.50
CA PRO A 69 5.15 -6.29 9.33
C PRO A 69 6.10 -6.29 10.53
N HIS A 70 6.30 -5.13 11.18
CA HIS A 70 7.18 -5.04 12.35
C HIS A 70 6.59 -5.77 13.55
N ALA A 71 5.31 -5.52 13.86
CA ALA A 71 4.59 -6.18 14.93
C ALA A 71 4.59 -7.72 14.78
N VAL A 72 4.39 -8.22 13.55
CA VAL A 72 4.50 -9.66 13.25
C VAL A 72 5.92 -10.17 13.50
N SER A 73 6.94 -9.45 13.05
CA SER A 73 8.34 -9.84 13.23
C SER A 73 8.76 -9.92 14.71
N THR A 74 8.20 -9.06 15.55
CA THR A 74 8.45 -9.02 17.00
C THR A 74 7.63 -10.06 17.76
N ALA A 75 6.34 -10.20 17.46
CA ALA A 75 5.42 -11.04 18.23
C ALA A 75 5.47 -12.53 17.84
N LEU A 76 5.59 -12.85 16.55
CA LEU A 76 5.45 -14.22 16.06
C LEU A 76 6.48 -15.21 16.61
N PRO A 77 7.78 -14.85 16.76
CA PRO A 77 8.76 -15.71 17.46
C PRO A 77 8.38 -15.96 18.92
N GLN A 78 7.84 -14.94 19.62
CA GLN A 78 7.46 -15.05 21.02
C GLN A 78 6.22 -15.93 21.22
N ILE A 79 5.30 -15.90 20.27
CA ILE A 79 4.12 -16.77 20.22
C ILE A 79 4.55 -18.21 19.95
N LEU A 80 5.38 -18.43 18.92
CA LEU A 80 5.89 -19.77 18.57
C LEU A 80 6.65 -20.42 19.71
N ALA A 81 7.49 -19.68 20.43
CA ALA A 81 8.23 -20.19 21.60
C ALA A 81 7.34 -20.61 22.78
N ARG A 82 6.05 -20.28 22.76
CA ARG A 82 5.06 -20.64 23.80
C ARG A 82 4.01 -21.62 23.28
N CYS A 83 4.13 -22.03 22.03
CA CYS A 83 3.28 -23.05 21.46
C CYS A 83 3.70 -24.45 21.96
N PRO A 84 2.76 -25.38 22.15
CA PRO A 84 3.06 -26.71 22.65
C PRO A 84 3.84 -27.53 21.60
N GLU A 85 4.94 -28.17 22.01
CA GLU A 85 5.81 -28.93 21.09
C GLU A 85 5.27 -30.34 20.78
N ASP A 86 4.62 -30.99 21.75
CA ASP A 86 4.15 -32.39 21.67
C ASP A 86 2.64 -32.50 21.93
N MET A 87 1.82 -31.99 21.01
CA MET A 87 0.37 -32.04 21.14
C MET A 87 -0.23 -33.29 20.48
N PRO A 88 -1.10 -34.05 21.17
CA PRO A 88 -1.89 -35.11 20.54
C PRO A 88 -2.83 -34.56 19.46
N SER A 89 -2.95 -35.24 18.33
CA SER A 89 -3.81 -34.77 17.23
C SER A 89 -5.30 -34.65 17.57
N SER A 90 -5.76 -35.32 18.64
CA SER A 90 -7.13 -35.17 19.14
C SER A 90 -7.39 -33.80 19.78
N LEU A 91 -6.34 -33.11 20.27
CA LEU A 91 -6.43 -31.82 20.96
C LEU A 91 -6.15 -30.62 20.05
N GLU A 92 -5.67 -30.83 18.81
CA GLU A 92 -5.36 -29.77 17.84
C GLU A 92 -6.49 -28.74 17.71
N ARG A 93 -7.72 -29.20 17.49
CA ARG A 93 -8.86 -28.29 17.34
C ARG A 93 -9.15 -27.50 18.61
N GLU A 94 -8.99 -28.11 19.78
CA GLU A 94 -9.22 -27.44 21.05
C GLU A 94 -8.19 -26.33 21.28
N TYR A 95 -6.92 -26.57 20.97
CA TYR A 95 -5.85 -25.59 21.15
C TYR A 95 -5.91 -24.46 20.13
N PHE A 96 -6.18 -24.75 18.86
CA PHE A 96 -6.06 -23.76 17.79
C PHE A 96 -7.37 -23.04 17.47
N ILE A 97 -8.54 -23.68 17.63
CA ILE A 97 -9.83 -23.15 17.14
C ILE A 97 -10.74 -22.67 18.28
N SER A 98 -10.58 -23.18 19.51
CA SER A 98 -11.49 -22.81 20.61
C SER A 98 -11.38 -21.33 20.95
N ASP A 99 -12.52 -20.63 20.93
CA ASP A 99 -12.65 -19.25 21.43
C ASP A 99 -12.76 -19.18 22.96
N ARG A 100 -12.79 -20.34 23.63
CA ARG A 100 -12.89 -20.45 25.09
C ARG A 100 -11.61 -21.01 25.66
N PHE A 101 -11.04 -20.27 26.61
CA PHE A 101 -9.83 -20.64 27.35
C PHE A 101 -10.20 -20.85 28.82
N PRO A 102 -10.73 -22.03 29.20
CA PRO A 102 -10.96 -22.32 30.61
C PRO A 102 -9.63 -22.28 31.37
N PHE A 103 -9.65 -21.74 32.59
CA PHE A 103 -8.48 -21.73 33.45
C PHE A 103 -7.95 -23.16 33.64
N SER A 104 -6.75 -23.38 33.14
CA SER A 104 -6.05 -24.67 33.17
C SER A 104 -4.54 -24.41 33.14
N PRO A 105 -3.70 -25.38 33.54
CA PRO A 105 -2.24 -25.23 33.45
C PRO A 105 -1.75 -24.89 32.03
N HIS A 106 -2.49 -25.32 31.00
CA HIS A 106 -2.18 -25.12 29.59
C HIS A 106 -2.85 -23.89 28.96
N VAL A 107 -3.50 -23.02 29.77
CA VAL A 107 -4.27 -21.87 29.27
C VAL A 107 -3.42 -20.96 28.37
N TYR A 108 -2.16 -20.75 28.76
CA TYR A 108 -1.21 -19.92 28.06
C TYR A 108 -0.74 -20.55 26.73
N GLU A 109 -0.43 -21.84 26.72
CA GLU A 109 -0.04 -22.58 25.51
C GLU A 109 -1.18 -22.62 24.50
N ARG A 110 -2.41 -22.86 24.98
CA ARG A 110 -3.63 -22.84 24.17
C ARG A 110 -3.87 -21.46 23.57
N TYR A 111 -3.70 -20.41 24.36
CA TYR A 111 -3.86 -19.04 23.89
C TYR A 111 -2.82 -18.68 22.82
N ALA A 112 -1.54 -19.04 23.03
CA ALA A 112 -0.49 -18.84 22.04
C ALA A 112 -0.76 -19.61 20.74
N ALA A 113 -1.18 -20.87 20.84
CA ALA A 113 -1.54 -21.70 19.69
C ALA A 113 -2.71 -21.08 18.90
N ASN A 114 -3.81 -20.71 19.56
CA ASN A 114 -4.94 -20.05 18.92
C ASN A 114 -4.54 -18.73 18.24
N LEU A 115 -3.74 -17.90 18.91
CA LEU A 115 -3.26 -16.65 18.34
C LEU A 115 -2.38 -16.88 17.11
N LEU A 116 -1.50 -17.89 17.13
CA LEU A 116 -0.70 -18.30 15.97
C LEU A 116 -1.61 -18.68 14.79
N TYR A 117 -2.63 -19.50 15.03
CA TYR A 117 -3.59 -19.90 13.99
C TYR A 117 -4.34 -18.71 13.41
N ARG A 118 -4.86 -17.81 14.26
CA ARG A 118 -5.53 -16.57 13.83
C ARG A 118 -4.59 -15.68 13.02
N THR A 119 -3.34 -15.55 13.45
CA THR A 119 -2.32 -14.74 12.75
C THR A 119 -2.04 -15.29 11.36
N LEU A 120 -1.79 -16.59 11.23
CA LEU A 120 -1.55 -17.26 9.95
C LEU A 120 -2.77 -17.18 9.02
N GLY A 121 -3.99 -17.23 9.57
CA GLY A 121 -5.23 -17.14 8.79
C GLY A 121 -5.61 -15.73 8.35
N SER A 122 -5.35 -14.72 9.19
CA SER A 122 -5.73 -13.33 8.93
C SER A 122 -4.66 -12.54 8.18
N LEU A 123 -3.37 -12.85 8.39
CA LEU A 123 -2.23 -12.11 7.86
C LEU A 123 -1.22 -12.99 7.09
N PRO A 124 -1.65 -13.93 6.24
CA PRO A 124 -0.73 -14.87 5.60
C PRO A 124 0.33 -14.17 4.74
N ALA A 125 0.00 -13.06 4.06
CA ALA A 125 0.97 -12.30 3.26
C ALA A 125 2.08 -11.67 4.11
N VAL A 126 1.72 -11.06 5.24
CA VAL A 126 2.69 -10.44 6.17
C VAL A 126 3.55 -11.51 6.82
N VAL A 127 2.95 -12.64 7.22
CA VAL A 127 3.70 -13.77 7.80
C VAL A 127 4.67 -14.36 6.78
N ARG A 128 4.30 -14.48 5.51
CA ARG A 128 5.19 -14.94 4.45
C ARG A 128 6.39 -14.01 4.25
N ASN A 129 6.19 -12.69 4.32
CA ASN A 129 7.28 -11.73 4.24
C ASN A 129 8.27 -11.90 5.40
N TRP A 130 7.77 -12.07 6.62
CA TRP A 130 8.61 -12.40 7.78
C TRP A 130 9.33 -13.74 7.61
N TYR A 131 8.62 -14.79 7.20
CA TYR A 131 9.15 -16.13 7.00
C TYR A 131 10.27 -16.15 5.95
N ALA A 132 10.12 -15.40 4.86
CA ALA A 132 11.15 -15.26 3.83
C ALA A 132 12.43 -14.58 4.32
N GLY A 133 12.36 -13.78 5.39
CA GLY A 133 13.51 -13.13 6.02
C GLY A 133 14.24 -13.99 7.06
N LEU A 134 13.73 -15.18 7.40
CA LEU A 134 14.34 -16.05 8.40
C LEU A 134 15.57 -16.79 7.85
N PRO A 135 16.55 -17.13 8.71
CA PRO A 135 17.61 -18.07 8.34
C PRO A 135 17.04 -19.47 8.07
N ASN A 136 17.77 -20.30 7.33
CA ASN A 136 17.35 -21.66 6.94
C ASN A 136 16.93 -22.54 8.13
N SER A 137 17.58 -22.40 9.29
CA SER A 137 17.18 -23.12 10.51
C SER A 137 15.81 -22.66 11.02
N GLY A 138 15.56 -21.36 11.02
CA GLY A 138 14.29 -20.76 11.41
C GLY A 138 13.15 -21.18 10.48
N THR A 139 13.37 -21.13 9.16
CA THR A 139 12.35 -21.56 8.19
C THR A 139 11.98 -23.03 8.36
N GLN A 140 12.96 -23.91 8.60
CA GLN A 140 12.70 -25.33 8.85
C GLN A 140 11.87 -25.57 10.12
N ILE A 141 12.18 -24.88 11.22
CA ILE A 141 11.44 -24.99 12.49
C ILE A 141 9.99 -24.57 12.28
N VAL A 142 9.78 -23.39 11.70
CA VAL A 142 8.44 -22.83 11.47
C VAL A 142 7.64 -23.69 10.50
N SER A 143 8.23 -24.09 9.37
CA SER A 143 7.56 -24.92 8.36
C SER A 143 7.16 -26.27 8.94
N LYS A 144 8.04 -26.92 9.72
CA LYS A 144 7.74 -28.20 10.38
C LYS A 144 6.55 -28.05 11.34
N TYR A 145 6.56 -27.01 12.18
CA TYR A 145 5.48 -26.77 13.15
C TYR A 145 4.14 -26.48 12.45
N VAL A 146 4.14 -25.56 11.48
CA VAL A 146 2.94 -25.18 10.73
C VAL A 146 2.38 -26.36 9.95
N ARG A 147 3.23 -27.13 9.27
CA ARG A 147 2.82 -28.32 8.51
C ARG A 147 2.16 -29.37 9.39
N TYR A 148 2.71 -29.62 10.58
CA TYR A 148 2.22 -30.68 11.45
C TYR A 148 0.94 -30.30 12.18
N TYR A 149 0.86 -29.09 12.75
CA TYR A 149 -0.22 -28.71 13.67
C TYR A 149 -1.27 -27.76 13.09
N VAL A 150 -0.89 -26.85 12.18
CA VAL A 150 -1.73 -25.69 11.84
C VAL A 150 -2.31 -25.77 10.43
N SER A 151 -1.52 -26.26 9.47
CA SER A 151 -1.83 -26.18 8.04
C SER A 151 -3.14 -26.87 7.69
N LYS A 152 -3.35 -28.09 8.21
CA LYS A 152 -4.59 -28.85 8.00
C LYS A 152 -5.84 -28.09 8.44
N LEU A 153 -5.76 -27.38 9.57
CA LEU A 153 -6.87 -26.58 10.11
C LEU A 153 -7.17 -25.37 9.20
N LEU A 154 -6.13 -24.69 8.73
CA LEU A 154 -6.27 -23.54 7.83
C LEU A 154 -6.78 -23.95 6.44
N VAL A 155 -6.31 -25.07 5.90
CA VAL A 155 -6.82 -25.64 4.65
C VAL A 155 -8.30 -25.97 4.80
N GLU A 156 -8.69 -26.66 5.87
CA GLU A 156 -10.10 -26.99 6.12
C GLU A 156 -10.97 -25.73 6.23
N ALA A 157 -10.51 -24.69 6.93
CA ALA A 157 -11.21 -23.43 7.06
C ALA A 157 -11.43 -22.77 5.68
N GLU A 158 -10.39 -22.71 4.84
CA GLU A 158 -10.48 -22.13 3.50
C GLU A 158 -11.40 -22.95 2.58
N LEU A 159 -11.29 -24.28 2.60
CA LEU A 159 -12.18 -25.17 1.86
C LEU A 159 -13.64 -25.02 2.30
N ASN A 160 -13.90 -24.80 3.59
CA ASN A 160 -15.24 -24.57 4.11
C ASN A 160 -15.82 -23.23 3.66
N LYS A 161 -15.00 -22.17 3.54
CA LYS A 161 -15.43 -20.90 2.91
C LYS A 161 -15.87 -21.13 1.47
N VAL A 162 -15.10 -21.88 0.70
CA VAL A 162 -15.45 -22.22 -0.70
C VAL A 162 -16.75 -23.05 -0.76
N LYS A 163 -16.92 -24.04 0.12
CA LYS A 163 -18.18 -24.81 0.20
C LYS A 163 -19.38 -23.92 0.53
N ALA A 164 -19.23 -22.96 1.44
CA ALA A 164 -20.29 -22.03 1.81
C ALA A 164 -20.65 -21.08 0.65
N ALA A 165 -19.66 -20.54 -0.04
CA ALA A 165 -19.85 -19.73 -1.25
C ALA A 165 -20.53 -20.52 -2.38
N ASN A 166 -20.11 -21.77 -2.58
CA ASN A 166 -20.70 -22.69 -3.56
C ASN A 166 -22.18 -23.02 -3.28
N LYS A 167 -22.59 -23.01 -2.01
CA LYS A 167 -24.00 -23.21 -1.61
C LYS A 167 -24.84 -21.94 -1.71
N SER A 168 -24.21 -20.77 -1.74
CA SER A 168 -24.88 -19.46 -1.73
C SER A 168 -24.84 -18.81 -3.12
N HIS A 169 -24.00 -17.78 -3.31
CA HIS A 169 -24.02 -16.92 -4.48
C HIS A 169 -23.39 -17.55 -5.73
N LEU A 170 -22.43 -18.48 -5.59
CA LEU A 170 -21.83 -19.15 -6.76
C LEU A 170 -22.77 -20.17 -7.39
N LYS A 171 -23.74 -20.70 -6.62
CA LYS A 171 -24.74 -21.65 -7.13
C LYS A 171 -25.64 -21.06 -8.22
N ALA A 172 -25.80 -19.73 -8.23
CA ALA A 172 -26.63 -19.05 -9.22
C ALA A 172 -26.01 -19.14 -10.64
N ASP A 173 -24.70 -19.32 -10.74
CA ASP A 173 -24.00 -19.47 -12.00
C ASP A 173 -24.05 -20.94 -12.48
N LYS A 174 -24.99 -21.25 -13.38
CA LYS A 174 -25.16 -22.60 -13.94
C LYS A 174 -23.99 -23.07 -14.81
N SER A 175 -23.18 -22.13 -15.33
CA SER A 175 -22.00 -22.42 -16.14
C SER A 175 -20.75 -22.74 -15.32
N LEU A 176 -20.77 -22.48 -14.00
CA LEU A 176 -19.66 -22.73 -13.09
C LEU A 176 -20.00 -23.86 -12.10
N LYS A 177 -19.24 -24.94 -12.14
CA LYS A 177 -19.35 -26.06 -11.19
C LYS A 177 -18.10 -26.11 -10.31
N ILE A 178 -18.29 -26.08 -8.99
CA ILE A 178 -17.18 -26.12 -8.04
C ILE A 178 -17.23 -27.41 -7.22
N ARG A 179 -16.10 -28.12 -7.19
CA ARG A 179 -15.87 -29.32 -6.37
C ARG A 179 -14.73 -29.05 -5.39
N VAL A 180 -14.96 -29.38 -4.13
CA VAL A 180 -13.95 -29.29 -3.07
C VAL A 180 -13.51 -30.69 -2.69
N VAL A 181 -12.20 -30.94 -2.63
CA VAL A 181 -11.60 -32.23 -2.30
C VAL A 181 -10.78 -32.08 -1.00
N PRO A 182 -11.39 -32.33 0.17
CA PRO A 182 -10.73 -32.10 1.46
C PRO A 182 -9.46 -32.92 1.69
N VAL A 183 -9.40 -34.14 1.15
CA VAL A 183 -8.29 -35.07 1.36
C VAL A 183 -6.99 -34.55 0.76
N SER A 184 -7.06 -33.96 -0.43
CA SER A 184 -5.90 -33.38 -1.14
C SER A 184 -5.71 -31.89 -0.89
N GLY A 185 -6.62 -31.22 -0.16
CA GLY A 185 -6.59 -29.77 -0.02
C GLY A 185 -6.89 -29.02 -1.33
N GLU A 186 -7.64 -29.64 -2.25
CA GLU A 186 -7.84 -29.15 -3.62
C GLU A 186 -9.24 -28.55 -3.82
N VAL A 187 -9.29 -27.45 -4.57
CA VAL A 187 -10.51 -26.86 -5.12
C VAL A 187 -10.46 -26.95 -6.63
N ILE A 188 -11.50 -27.53 -7.22
CA ILE A 188 -11.66 -27.68 -8.67
C ILE A 188 -12.86 -26.84 -9.11
N ALA A 189 -12.64 -25.91 -10.02
CA ALA A 189 -13.69 -25.14 -10.68
C ALA A 189 -13.74 -25.50 -12.16
N GLU A 190 -14.90 -25.94 -12.63
CA GLU A 190 -15.17 -26.26 -14.03
C GLU A 190 -16.09 -25.18 -14.59
N TYR A 191 -15.64 -24.52 -15.66
CA TYR A 191 -16.38 -23.45 -16.31
C TYR A 191 -16.64 -23.81 -17.77
N THR A 192 -17.92 -23.80 -18.17
CA THR A 192 -18.34 -24.16 -19.53
C THR A 192 -18.68 -22.91 -20.33
N VAL A 193 -17.97 -22.72 -21.45
CA VAL A 193 -18.18 -21.64 -22.43
C VAL A 193 -18.30 -22.24 -23.82
N GLU A 194 -19.36 -21.92 -24.57
CA GLU A 194 -19.56 -22.36 -25.96
C GLU A 194 -19.28 -23.86 -26.17
N GLU A 195 -19.87 -24.70 -25.30
CA GLU A 195 -19.75 -26.17 -25.30
C GLU A 195 -18.38 -26.74 -24.87
N THR A 196 -17.36 -25.90 -24.64
CA THR A 196 -16.07 -26.34 -24.11
C THR A 196 -15.98 -26.09 -22.60
N THR A 197 -15.52 -27.10 -21.85
CA THR A 197 -15.36 -27.00 -20.39
C THR A 197 -13.90 -26.87 -20.01
N MET A 198 -13.55 -25.72 -19.43
CA MET A 198 -12.25 -25.43 -18.83
C MET A 198 -12.25 -25.86 -17.37
N ARG A 199 -11.10 -26.31 -16.87
CA ARG A 199 -10.95 -26.74 -15.48
C ARG A 199 -9.80 -25.99 -14.81
N LEU A 200 -10.09 -25.27 -13.73
CA LEU A 200 -9.12 -24.68 -12.81
C LEU A 200 -8.98 -25.60 -11.58
N SER A 201 -7.76 -25.98 -11.22
CA SER A 201 -7.42 -26.67 -9.97
C SER A 201 -6.51 -25.78 -9.12
N ILE A 202 -6.86 -25.61 -7.85
CA ILE A 202 -6.06 -24.92 -6.83
C ILE A 202 -5.81 -25.90 -5.70
N VAL A 203 -4.55 -26.29 -5.48
CA VAL A 203 -4.13 -27.21 -4.43
C VAL A 203 -3.35 -26.45 -3.37
N MET A 204 -3.84 -26.47 -2.13
CA MET A 204 -3.12 -25.89 -1.01
C MET A 204 -1.96 -26.82 -0.59
N PRO A 205 -0.76 -26.28 -0.34
CA PRO A 205 0.41 -27.06 0.03
C PRO A 205 0.30 -27.58 1.48
N GLN A 206 1.15 -28.54 1.83
CA GLN A 206 1.13 -29.17 3.16
C GLN A 206 1.55 -28.25 4.31
N ASP A 207 2.22 -27.14 4.00
CA ASP A 207 2.64 -26.09 4.92
C ASP A 207 1.88 -24.77 4.67
N TRP A 208 0.67 -24.85 4.10
CA TRP A 208 -0.21 -23.69 3.93
C TRP A 208 -0.36 -22.92 5.26
N PRO A 209 -0.16 -21.58 5.27
CA PRO A 209 -0.11 -20.66 4.12
C PRO A 209 1.31 -20.24 3.69
N LEU A 210 2.36 -20.94 4.10
CA LEU A 210 3.75 -20.51 3.89
C LEU A 210 4.18 -20.66 2.43
N SER A 211 3.92 -21.82 1.82
CA SER A 211 4.26 -22.09 0.42
C SER A 211 3.16 -21.66 -0.55
N VAL A 212 3.56 -21.44 -1.80
CA VAL A 212 2.66 -21.04 -2.89
C VAL A 212 1.70 -22.18 -3.23
N PRO A 213 0.39 -21.91 -3.42
CA PRO A 213 -0.55 -22.93 -3.85
C PRO A 213 -0.26 -23.37 -5.29
N SER A 214 -0.47 -24.64 -5.59
CA SER A 214 -0.34 -25.15 -6.96
C SER A 214 -1.60 -24.82 -7.74
N ILE A 215 -1.46 -24.08 -8.84
CA ILE A 215 -2.58 -23.65 -9.67
C ILE A 215 -2.39 -24.23 -11.07
N GLN A 216 -3.41 -24.94 -11.56
CA GLN A 216 -3.40 -25.58 -12.88
C GLN A 216 -4.68 -25.25 -13.63
N ILE A 217 -4.57 -25.01 -14.94
CA ILE A 217 -5.72 -24.78 -15.82
C ILE A 217 -5.63 -25.76 -16.98
N ASP A 218 -6.61 -26.64 -17.08
CA ASP A 218 -6.74 -27.66 -18.13
C ASP A 218 -7.79 -27.25 -19.18
N LYS A 219 -7.61 -27.79 -20.40
CA LYS A 219 -8.56 -27.64 -21.52
C LYS A 219 -8.88 -26.18 -21.87
N ALA A 220 -7.87 -25.31 -21.82
CA ALA A 220 -8.05 -23.90 -22.16
C ALA A 220 -8.38 -23.71 -23.64
N ILE A 221 -9.39 -22.87 -23.91
CA ILE A 221 -9.87 -22.53 -25.26
C ILE A 221 -8.99 -21.44 -25.91
N VAL A 222 -8.20 -20.75 -25.09
CA VAL A 222 -7.35 -19.63 -25.50
C VAL A 222 -5.89 -20.05 -25.70
N PRO A 223 -5.07 -19.24 -26.41
CA PRO A 223 -3.64 -19.49 -26.54
C PRO A 223 -2.92 -19.61 -25.20
N SER A 224 -1.86 -20.42 -25.15
CA SER A 224 -1.11 -20.73 -23.93
C SER A 224 -0.56 -19.51 -23.19
N GLU A 225 -0.27 -18.42 -23.89
CA GLU A 225 0.17 -17.15 -23.30
C GLU A 225 -0.88 -16.52 -22.38
N LYS A 226 -2.16 -16.56 -22.78
CA LYS A 226 -3.26 -16.06 -21.95
C LYS A 226 -3.44 -16.92 -20.69
N VAL A 227 -3.30 -18.24 -20.82
CA VAL A 227 -3.36 -19.16 -19.67
C VAL A 227 -2.25 -18.86 -18.67
N LYS A 228 -1.00 -18.70 -19.14
CA LYS A 228 0.14 -18.30 -18.28
C LYS A 228 -0.13 -16.98 -17.57
N LYS A 229 -0.73 -16.02 -18.28
CA LYS A 229 -1.11 -14.71 -17.72
C LYS A 229 -2.17 -14.84 -16.63
N TRP A 230 -3.17 -15.70 -16.78
CA TRP A 230 -4.17 -15.97 -15.74
C TRP A 230 -3.58 -16.69 -14.53
N LEU A 231 -2.70 -17.68 -14.75
CA LEU A 231 -2.00 -18.38 -13.68
C LEU A 231 -1.15 -17.41 -12.84
N LEU A 232 -0.42 -16.51 -13.49
CA LEU A 232 0.36 -15.47 -12.81
C LEU A 232 -0.53 -14.55 -11.97
N GLN A 233 -1.66 -14.10 -12.51
CA GLN A 233 -2.61 -13.27 -11.78
C GLN A 233 -3.20 -13.98 -10.56
N LEU A 234 -3.65 -15.22 -10.73
CA LEU A 234 -4.19 -16.01 -9.63
C LEU A 234 -3.15 -16.23 -8.53
N THR A 235 -1.91 -16.53 -8.92
CA THR A 235 -0.80 -16.70 -7.97
C THR A 235 -0.50 -15.40 -7.22
N ALA A 236 -0.44 -14.27 -7.93
CA ALA A 236 -0.24 -12.95 -7.32
C ALA A 236 -1.36 -12.60 -6.33
N TYR A 237 -2.62 -12.82 -6.73
CA TYR A 237 -3.78 -12.51 -5.91
C TYR A 237 -3.85 -13.38 -4.64
N LEU A 238 -3.80 -14.70 -4.79
CA LEU A 238 -3.94 -15.64 -3.67
C LEU A 238 -2.74 -15.59 -2.72
N PHE A 239 -1.52 -15.45 -3.24
CA PHE A 239 -0.30 -15.53 -2.43
C PHE A 239 0.25 -14.19 -1.98
N HIS A 240 0.20 -13.13 -2.80
CA HIS A 240 0.82 -11.86 -2.44
C HIS A 240 -0.19 -10.85 -1.86
N GLN A 241 -1.47 -10.95 -2.23
CA GLN A 241 -2.49 -9.94 -1.87
C GLN A 241 -3.50 -10.43 -0.82
N ASN A 242 -3.21 -11.54 -0.13
CA ASN A 242 -4.12 -12.16 0.83
C ASN A 242 -5.53 -12.41 0.24
N GLY A 243 -5.59 -12.75 -1.05
CA GLY A 243 -6.83 -12.95 -1.79
C GLY A 243 -7.57 -14.21 -1.33
N SER A 244 -8.90 -14.13 -1.29
CA SER A 244 -9.77 -15.28 -1.00
C SER A 244 -9.79 -16.26 -2.18
N THR A 245 -9.79 -17.57 -1.90
CA THR A 245 -9.91 -18.59 -2.97
C THR A 245 -11.21 -18.42 -3.75
N VAL A 246 -12.29 -18.03 -3.07
CA VAL A 246 -13.61 -17.77 -3.68
C VAL A 246 -13.51 -16.64 -4.71
N GLU A 247 -12.97 -15.51 -4.31
CA GLU A 247 -12.80 -14.34 -5.19
C GLU A 247 -11.82 -14.63 -6.33
N GLY A 248 -10.78 -15.43 -6.07
CA GLY A 248 -9.86 -15.90 -7.10
C GLY A 248 -10.58 -16.68 -8.22
N ILE A 249 -11.49 -17.60 -7.85
CA ILE A 249 -12.29 -18.36 -8.83
C ILE A 249 -13.22 -17.44 -9.61
N ILE A 250 -13.89 -16.49 -8.95
CA ILE A 250 -14.76 -15.50 -9.60
C ILE A 250 -13.96 -14.63 -10.58
N MET A 251 -12.78 -14.17 -10.16
CA MET A 251 -11.86 -13.39 -10.99
C MET A 251 -11.44 -14.18 -12.23
N TRP A 252 -11.04 -15.44 -12.06
CA TRP A 252 -10.67 -16.32 -13.18
C TRP A 252 -11.84 -16.48 -14.18
N ARG A 253 -13.05 -16.80 -13.69
CA ARG A 253 -14.24 -16.94 -14.54
C ARG A 253 -14.52 -15.66 -15.34
N LYS A 254 -14.50 -14.50 -14.68
CA LYS A 254 -14.68 -13.20 -15.35
C LYS A 254 -13.59 -12.93 -16.39
N ASN A 255 -12.34 -13.32 -16.13
CA ASN A 255 -11.26 -13.17 -17.09
C ASN A 255 -11.48 -14.06 -18.33
N VAL A 256 -11.96 -15.30 -18.15
CA VAL A 256 -12.31 -16.19 -19.26
C VAL A 256 -13.37 -15.54 -20.15
N ASP A 257 -14.48 -15.06 -19.57
CA ASP A 257 -15.55 -14.39 -20.34
C ASP A 257 -15.03 -13.25 -21.19
N ARG A 258 -14.25 -12.37 -20.56
CA ARG A 258 -13.77 -11.16 -21.22
C ARG A 258 -12.74 -11.46 -22.30
N ASP A 259 -11.90 -12.48 -22.11
CA ASP A 259 -10.94 -12.89 -23.14
C ASP A 259 -11.61 -13.59 -24.33
N VAL A 260 -12.73 -14.28 -24.11
CA VAL A 260 -13.59 -14.83 -25.17
C VAL A 260 -14.33 -13.69 -25.91
N GLU A 261 -14.76 -12.65 -25.20
CA GLU A 261 -15.32 -11.41 -25.79
C GLU A 261 -14.27 -10.52 -26.49
N GLY A 262 -12.98 -10.88 -26.45
CA GLY A 262 -11.89 -10.13 -27.09
C GLY A 262 -11.42 -8.88 -26.34
N ALA A 263 -11.73 -8.75 -25.05
CA ALA A 263 -11.28 -7.63 -24.24
C ALA A 263 -9.78 -7.74 -23.88
N GLU A 264 -9.01 -6.70 -24.19
CA GLU A 264 -7.58 -6.64 -23.86
C GLU A 264 -7.35 -6.35 -22.37
N ALA A 265 -6.57 -7.20 -21.71
CA ALA A 265 -6.18 -7.07 -20.31
C ALA A 265 -5.18 -5.92 -20.05
N CYS A 266 -5.17 -5.38 -18.82
CA CYS A 266 -4.17 -4.40 -18.40
C CYS A 266 -2.76 -5.00 -18.52
N THR A 267 -1.77 -4.20 -18.93
CA THR A 267 -0.37 -4.65 -19.06
C THR A 267 0.45 -4.47 -17.78
N ILE A 268 -0.07 -3.77 -16.77
CA ILE A 268 0.66 -3.54 -15.49
C ILE A 268 0.26 -4.57 -14.45
N CYS A 269 -1.01 -4.58 -14.04
CA CYS A 269 -1.51 -5.57 -13.08
C CYS A 269 -1.84 -6.91 -13.73
N MET A 270 -1.70 -7.00 -15.05
CA MET A 270 -2.08 -8.14 -15.88
C MET A 270 -3.58 -8.49 -15.87
N MET A 271 -4.43 -7.89 -15.03
CA MET A 271 -5.85 -8.24 -14.94
C MET A 271 -6.71 -7.58 -16.04
N THR A 272 -7.79 -8.25 -16.46
CA THR A 272 -8.83 -7.62 -17.30
C THR A 272 -9.76 -6.76 -16.45
N ILE A 273 -10.08 -7.21 -15.24
CA ILE A 273 -10.87 -6.46 -14.27
C ILE A 273 -9.98 -6.13 -13.07
N HIS A 274 -9.92 -4.86 -12.66
CA HIS A 274 -9.13 -4.48 -11.49
C HIS A 274 -9.73 -5.09 -10.22
N SER A 275 -8.88 -5.54 -9.29
CA SER A 275 -9.31 -6.23 -8.06
C SER A 275 -10.16 -5.34 -7.14
N THR A 276 -9.87 -4.04 -7.05
CA THR A 276 -10.57 -3.13 -6.12
C THR A 276 -11.76 -2.38 -6.72
N ASN A 277 -11.68 -1.92 -7.97
CA ASN A 277 -12.71 -1.05 -8.56
C ASN A 277 -13.57 -1.76 -9.62
N HIS A 278 -13.25 -3.02 -9.91
CA HIS A 278 -13.92 -3.86 -10.90
C HIS A 278 -14.08 -3.23 -12.30
N GLN A 279 -13.21 -2.28 -12.67
CA GLN A 279 -13.25 -1.61 -13.97
C GLN A 279 -12.37 -2.31 -15.01
N LEU A 280 -12.71 -2.07 -16.28
CA LEU A 280 -11.93 -2.47 -17.44
C LEU A 280 -10.76 -1.50 -17.72
N PRO A 281 -9.73 -1.93 -18.46
CA PRO A 281 -8.59 -1.10 -18.82
C PRO A 281 -9.02 -0.06 -19.86
N LYS A 282 -9.32 1.16 -19.41
CA LYS A 282 -9.82 2.25 -20.27
C LYS A 282 -8.69 3.04 -20.94
N VAL A 283 -7.50 3.04 -20.36
CA VAL A 283 -6.40 3.89 -20.83
C VAL A 283 -5.53 3.12 -21.81
N LYS A 284 -5.34 3.66 -23.02
CA LYS A 284 -4.52 3.04 -24.08
C LYS A 284 -3.26 3.87 -24.33
N CYS A 285 -2.08 3.26 -24.30
CA CYS A 285 -0.83 3.95 -24.64
C CYS A 285 -0.82 4.32 -26.13
N ARG A 286 -0.43 5.56 -26.43
CA ARG A 286 -0.37 6.06 -27.82
C ARG A 286 0.73 5.42 -28.65
N GLN A 287 1.84 5.01 -28.02
CA GLN A 287 3.00 4.44 -28.72
C GLN A 287 2.88 2.92 -28.89
N CYS A 288 2.77 2.17 -27.79
CA CYS A 288 2.75 0.72 -27.83
C CYS A 288 1.34 0.11 -27.95
N LYS A 289 0.27 0.92 -27.94
CA LYS A 289 -1.14 0.50 -28.04
C LYS A 289 -1.66 -0.42 -26.93
N ASN A 290 -0.84 -0.75 -25.93
CA ASN A 290 -1.24 -1.51 -24.74
C ASN A 290 -2.31 -0.78 -23.91
N LYS A 291 -3.18 -1.53 -23.23
CA LYS A 291 -4.23 -1.00 -22.35
C LYS A 291 -3.90 -1.13 -20.85
N PHE A 292 -4.48 -0.25 -20.05
CA PHE A 292 -4.25 -0.14 -18.61
C PHE A 292 -5.50 0.30 -17.85
N HIS A 293 -5.68 -0.19 -16.62
CA HIS A 293 -6.63 0.42 -15.68
C HIS A 293 -6.12 1.80 -15.29
N SER A 294 -7.03 2.75 -15.08
CA SER A 294 -6.68 4.10 -14.64
C SER A 294 -5.85 4.11 -13.36
N ASN A 295 -6.10 3.15 -12.46
CA ASN A 295 -5.39 2.99 -11.19
C ASN A 295 -4.02 2.31 -11.35
N CYS A 296 -3.78 1.61 -12.46
CA CYS A 296 -2.51 0.90 -12.68
C CYS A 296 -1.46 1.75 -13.40
N LEU A 297 -1.89 2.74 -14.20
CA LEU A 297 -0.96 3.72 -14.75
C LEU A 297 -0.52 4.68 -13.65
N PRO A 298 0.79 4.88 -13.44
CA PRO A 298 1.28 6.03 -12.70
C PRO A 298 0.72 7.29 -13.36
N LEU A 299 -0.16 7.98 -12.64
CA LEU A 299 -0.83 9.18 -13.10
C LEU A 299 0.21 10.21 -13.55
N ALA A 300 0.05 10.70 -14.78
CA ALA A 300 0.95 11.67 -15.39
C ALA A 300 1.09 12.93 -14.51
N ALA A 301 2.35 13.24 -14.22
CA ALA A 301 2.88 14.32 -13.40
C ALA A 301 2.28 15.71 -13.71
N SER A 302 1.65 16.31 -12.69
CA SER A 302 1.67 17.77 -12.42
C SER A 302 0.74 18.12 -11.24
N SER A 303 -0.42 17.47 -11.15
CA SER A 303 -1.34 17.63 -10.03
C SER A 303 -0.98 16.75 -8.83
N LEU A 304 -0.56 15.49 -9.07
CA LEU A 304 -0.19 14.57 -8.00
C LEU A 304 1.14 14.90 -7.32
N GLU A 305 2.11 15.54 -7.99
CA GLU A 305 3.40 15.87 -7.35
C GLU A 305 3.20 16.87 -6.21
N ARG A 306 2.33 17.88 -6.39
CA ARG A 306 1.97 18.78 -5.29
C ARG A 306 1.27 18.06 -4.16
N GLU A 307 0.36 17.13 -4.47
CA GLU A 307 -0.30 16.32 -3.44
C GLU A 307 0.69 15.39 -2.72
N TYR A 308 1.67 14.83 -3.44
CA TYR A 308 2.69 13.92 -2.92
C TYR A 308 3.69 14.61 -1.97
N PHE A 309 4.16 15.81 -2.33
CA PHE A 309 5.19 16.53 -1.58
C PHE A 309 4.64 17.57 -0.60
N ILE A 310 3.47 18.17 -0.87
CA ILE A 310 2.97 19.36 -0.15
C ILE A 310 1.75 19.05 0.71
N SER A 311 1.05 17.93 0.51
CA SER A 311 -0.13 17.61 1.31
C SER A 311 0.23 17.32 2.78
N ASP A 312 -0.48 17.99 3.69
CA ASP A 312 -0.44 17.71 5.13
C ASP A 312 -1.37 16.55 5.51
N ARG A 313 -2.15 16.05 4.53
CA ARG A 313 -3.04 14.90 4.65
C ARG A 313 -2.43 13.74 3.87
N PHE A 314 -2.05 12.69 4.57
CA PHE A 314 -1.55 11.45 3.99
C PHE A 314 -2.66 10.40 4.02
N PRO A 315 -3.56 10.34 3.02
CA PRO A 315 -4.49 9.23 2.89
C PRO A 315 -3.68 7.94 2.66
N PHE A 316 -4.21 6.83 3.17
CA PHE A 316 -3.49 5.57 3.16
C PHE A 316 -3.14 5.12 1.73
N SER A 317 -1.87 4.80 1.51
CA SER A 317 -1.36 4.27 0.24
C SER A 317 -0.06 3.50 0.47
N PRO A 318 0.31 2.55 -0.42
CA PRO A 318 1.53 1.76 -0.29
C PRO A 318 2.84 2.59 -0.21
N HIS A 319 2.78 3.85 -0.64
CA HIS A 319 3.91 4.77 -0.63
C HIS A 319 3.86 5.77 0.53
N VAL A 320 3.04 5.56 1.58
CA VAL A 320 2.87 6.55 2.67
C VAL A 320 4.19 6.90 3.35
N TYR A 321 5.08 5.94 3.60
CA TYR A 321 6.40 6.23 4.19
C TYR A 321 7.31 7.00 3.24
N GLU A 322 7.29 6.67 1.95
CA GLU A 322 8.04 7.40 0.93
C GLU A 322 7.49 8.82 0.73
N ARG A 323 6.17 8.99 0.81
CA ARG A 323 5.46 10.29 0.78
C ARG A 323 5.76 11.11 2.01
N TYR A 324 5.74 10.50 3.18
CA TYR A 324 6.06 11.16 4.45
C TYR A 324 7.53 11.59 4.47
N ALA A 325 8.46 10.71 4.10
CA ALA A 325 9.88 11.05 3.99
C ALA A 325 10.13 12.16 2.96
N ALA A 326 9.46 12.09 1.81
CA ALA A 326 9.52 13.12 0.77
C ALA A 326 8.94 14.48 1.23
N ASN A 327 7.81 14.48 1.94
CA ASN A 327 7.19 15.68 2.51
C ASN A 327 8.04 16.26 3.65
N LEU A 328 8.58 15.41 4.52
CA LEU A 328 9.49 15.81 5.59
C LEU A 328 10.73 16.47 4.99
N LEU A 329 11.35 15.84 3.98
CA LEU A 329 12.46 16.42 3.24
C LEU A 329 12.07 17.77 2.61
N TYR A 330 10.94 17.85 1.92
CA TYR A 330 10.42 19.11 1.33
C TYR A 330 10.29 20.22 2.38
N ARG A 331 9.68 19.94 3.53
CA ARG A 331 9.49 20.90 4.62
C ARG A 331 10.82 21.30 5.26
N THR A 332 11.71 20.35 5.53
CA THR A 332 13.03 20.63 6.10
C THR A 332 13.87 21.51 5.16
N LEU A 333 13.84 21.22 3.84
CA LEU A 333 14.49 22.04 2.81
C LEU A 333 13.90 23.46 2.76
N GLY A 334 12.58 23.62 2.82
CA GLY A 334 11.93 24.92 2.77
C GLY A 334 12.04 25.76 4.05
N SER A 335 12.00 25.12 5.23
CA SER A 335 11.95 25.81 6.52
C SER A 335 13.32 26.08 7.14
N LEU A 336 14.31 25.22 6.88
CA LEU A 336 15.65 25.30 7.50
C LEU A 336 16.80 25.26 6.46
N PRO A 337 16.80 26.13 5.43
CA PRO A 337 17.75 26.05 4.32
C PRO A 337 19.22 26.19 4.74
N ALA A 338 19.52 26.95 5.79
CA ALA A 338 20.89 27.10 6.31
C ALA A 338 21.41 25.80 6.96
N VAL A 339 20.57 25.12 7.75
CA VAL A 339 20.92 23.86 8.42
C VAL A 339 21.13 22.75 7.39
N VAL A 340 20.27 22.71 6.38
CA VAL A 340 20.37 21.78 5.25
C VAL A 340 21.69 21.97 4.50
N ARG A 341 22.07 23.20 4.19
CA ARG A 341 23.33 23.48 3.48
C ARG A 341 24.55 23.00 4.26
N ASN A 342 24.55 23.21 5.58
CA ASN A 342 25.62 22.71 6.44
C ASN A 342 25.68 21.17 6.47
N TRP A 343 24.52 20.51 6.54
CA TRP A 343 24.44 19.05 6.45
C TRP A 343 24.92 18.54 5.08
N TYR A 344 24.44 19.14 3.99
CA TYR A 344 24.78 18.77 2.61
C TYR A 344 26.28 18.95 2.33
N ALA A 345 26.90 20.00 2.87
CA ALA A 345 28.34 20.23 2.76
C ALA A 345 29.19 19.17 3.50
N GLY A 346 28.62 18.51 4.52
CA GLY A 346 29.27 17.45 5.27
C GLY A 346 29.09 16.04 4.69
N LEU A 347 28.38 15.88 3.57
CA LEU A 347 28.15 14.58 2.95
C LEU A 347 29.36 14.09 2.12
N PRO A 348 29.61 12.78 2.08
CA PRO A 348 30.57 12.20 1.14
C PRO A 348 30.08 12.40 -0.31
N ASN A 349 31.01 12.49 -1.27
CA ASN A 349 30.73 12.79 -2.68
C ASN A 349 29.61 11.94 -3.32
N SER A 350 29.52 10.65 -2.95
CA SER A 350 28.46 9.74 -3.40
C SER A 350 27.07 10.14 -2.88
N GLY A 351 26.98 10.57 -1.61
CA GLY A 351 25.75 11.07 -1.01
C GLY A 351 25.32 12.41 -1.61
N THR A 352 26.28 13.31 -1.83
CA THR A 352 26.05 14.62 -2.45
C THR A 352 25.44 14.50 -3.85
N GLN A 353 25.92 13.57 -4.68
CA GLN A 353 25.38 13.34 -6.02
C GLN A 353 23.93 12.83 -6.00
N ILE A 354 23.61 11.93 -5.07
CA ILE A 354 22.25 11.37 -4.93
C ILE A 354 21.27 12.47 -4.48
N VAL A 355 21.64 13.20 -3.42
CA VAL A 355 20.81 14.28 -2.85
C VAL A 355 20.62 15.40 -3.87
N SER A 356 21.68 15.84 -4.53
CA SER A 356 21.61 16.88 -5.58
C SER A 356 20.69 16.49 -6.72
N LYS A 357 20.81 15.25 -7.22
CA LYS A 357 19.95 14.74 -8.29
C LYS A 357 18.49 14.72 -7.84
N TYR A 358 18.20 14.16 -6.68
CA TYR A 358 16.84 14.04 -6.18
C TYR A 358 16.18 15.41 -5.95
N VAL A 359 16.87 16.32 -5.26
CA VAL A 359 16.35 17.64 -4.94
C VAL A 359 16.11 18.46 -6.21
N ARG A 360 17.07 18.46 -7.15
CA ARG A 360 16.96 19.16 -8.43
C ARG A 360 15.76 18.69 -9.27
N TYR A 361 15.53 17.38 -9.36
CA TYR A 361 14.47 16.84 -10.21
C TYR A 361 13.08 16.96 -9.60
N TYR A 362 12.95 16.78 -8.28
CA TYR A 362 11.62 16.58 -7.65
C TYR A 362 11.20 17.69 -6.69
N VAL A 363 12.14 18.39 -6.03
CA VAL A 363 11.83 19.27 -4.89
C VAL A 363 12.06 20.74 -5.20
N SER A 364 13.18 21.08 -5.84
CA SER A 364 13.60 22.47 -6.08
C SER A 364 12.56 23.27 -6.86
N LYS A 365 11.92 22.67 -7.87
CA LYS A 365 10.87 23.34 -8.64
C LYS A 365 9.69 23.79 -7.77
N LEU A 366 9.26 22.95 -6.83
CA LEU A 366 8.14 23.24 -5.93
C LEU A 366 8.51 24.30 -4.89
N LEU A 367 9.74 24.25 -4.37
CA LEU A 367 10.25 25.22 -3.41
C LEU A 367 10.45 26.60 -4.05
N VAL A 368 11.06 26.66 -5.24
CA VAL A 368 11.23 27.91 -6.00
C VAL A 368 9.86 28.51 -6.32
N GLU A 369 8.90 27.72 -6.80
CA GLU A 369 7.55 28.21 -7.08
C GLU A 369 6.86 28.76 -5.81
N ALA A 370 6.99 28.07 -4.67
CA ALA A 370 6.45 28.55 -3.39
C ALA A 370 7.08 29.89 -2.97
N GLU A 371 8.40 30.04 -3.11
CA GLU A 371 9.11 31.27 -2.76
C GLU A 371 8.75 32.44 -3.67
N LEU A 372 8.68 32.19 -4.99
CA LEU A 372 8.22 33.19 -5.95
C LEU A 372 6.78 33.64 -5.68
N ASN A 373 5.92 32.73 -5.20
CA ASN A 373 4.54 33.07 -4.82
C ASN A 373 4.49 33.92 -3.55
N LYS A 374 5.38 33.71 -2.57
CA LYS A 374 5.51 34.62 -1.41
C LYS A 374 5.91 36.02 -1.84
N VAL A 375 6.88 36.16 -2.73
CA VAL A 375 7.31 37.46 -3.28
C VAL A 375 6.15 38.14 -4.02
N LYS A 376 5.40 37.41 -4.85
CA LYS A 376 4.20 37.94 -5.53
C LYS A 376 3.12 38.38 -4.55
N ALA A 377 2.89 37.63 -3.47
CA ALA A 377 1.91 37.98 -2.44
C ALA A 377 2.34 39.24 -1.67
N ALA A 378 3.59 39.32 -1.24
CA ALA A 378 4.17 40.50 -0.59
C ALA A 378 4.15 41.75 -1.49
N ASN A 379 4.36 41.57 -2.80
CA ASN A 379 4.24 42.62 -3.80
C ASN A 379 2.80 43.16 -3.91
N LYS A 380 1.80 42.31 -3.69
CA LYS A 380 0.39 42.73 -3.69
C LYS A 380 -0.05 43.42 -2.40
N SER A 381 0.53 43.09 -1.25
CA SER A 381 0.08 43.60 0.06
C SER A 381 0.84 44.82 0.59
N HIS A 382 2.18 44.76 0.70
CA HIS A 382 2.97 45.77 1.42
C HIS A 382 3.97 46.53 0.54
N LEU A 383 4.55 45.90 -0.50
CA LEU A 383 5.60 46.53 -1.31
C LEU A 383 5.05 47.48 -2.40
N LYS A 384 3.73 47.44 -2.68
CA LYS A 384 3.03 48.37 -3.58
C LYS A 384 2.78 49.76 -3.00
N ALA A 385 3.02 49.95 -1.70
CA ALA A 385 2.85 51.26 -1.04
C ALA A 385 3.96 52.24 -1.47
N ASP A 386 5.12 51.72 -1.86
CA ASP A 386 6.24 52.52 -2.34
C ASP A 386 6.21 52.63 -3.87
N LYS A 387 5.90 53.83 -4.38
CA LYS A 387 5.83 54.10 -5.83
C LYS A 387 7.20 54.02 -6.52
N SER A 388 8.29 54.06 -5.75
CA SER A 388 9.66 54.02 -6.27
C SER A 388 10.20 52.60 -6.47
N LEU A 389 9.50 51.57 -5.99
CA LEU A 389 9.91 50.16 -6.09
C LEU A 389 9.01 49.36 -7.05
N LYS A 390 9.61 48.74 -8.07
CA LYS A 390 8.94 47.82 -9.01
C LYS A 390 9.53 46.43 -8.89
N ILE A 391 8.71 45.42 -8.60
CA ILE A 391 9.14 44.03 -8.50
C ILE A 391 8.47 43.21 -9.60
N ARG A 392 9.29 42.52 -10.40
CA ARG A 392 8.87 41.58 -11.44
C ARG A 392 9.40 40.18 -11.12
N VAL A 393 8.50 39.20 -11.16
CA VAL A 393 8.84 37.79 -10.97
C VAL A 393 8.72 37.08 -12.31
N VAL A 394 9.78 36.37 -12.71
CA VAL A 394 9.83 35.58 -13.96
C VAL A 394 9.76 34.09 -13.60
N PRO A 395 8.56 33.46 -13.70
CA PRO A 395 8.37 32.10 -13.19
C PRO A 395 9.15 31.02 -13.93
N VAL A 396 9.47 31.25 -15.21
CA VAL A 396 10.16 30.28 -16.07
C VAL A 396 11.65 30.19 -15.76
N SER A 397 12.29 31.31 -15.39
CA SER A 397 13.72 31.36 -15.07
C SER A 397 14.02 31.27 -13.57
N GLY A 398 13.01 31.34 -12.71
CA GLY A 398 13.24 31.39 -11.25
C GLY A 398 13.79 32.73 -10.77
N GLU A 399 13.68 33.78 -11.59
CA GLU A 399 14.29 35.09 -11.36
C GLU A 399 13.30 36.09 -10.73
N VAL A 400 13.79 36.86 -9.76
CA VAL A 400 13.13 38.02 -9.17
C VAL A 400 13.94 39.25 -9.50
N ILE A 401 13.32 40.21 -10.18
CA ILE A 401 13.92 41.50 -10.52
C ILE A 401 13.23 42.58 -9.68
N ALA A 402 14.01 43.35 -8.94
CA ALA A 402 13.56 44.54 -8.24
C ALA A 402 14.26 45.77 -8.83
N GLU A 403 13.47 46.77 -9.21
CA GLU A 403 13.93 48.06 -9.73
C GLU A 403 13.52 49.15 -8.75
N TYR A 404 14.47 49.95 -8.31
CA TYR A 404 14.24 51.06 -7.38
C TYR A 404 14.71 52.37 -8.01
N THR A 405 13.83 53.37 -8.07
CA THR A 405 14.10 54.65 -8.75
C THR A 405 14.07 55.81 -7.76
N VAL A 406 15.18 56.53 -7.61
CA VAL A 406 15.30 57.75 -6.80
C VAL A 406 15.96 58.83 -7.64
N GLU A 407 15.35 60.01 -7.72
CA GLU A 407 15.94 61.22 -8.33
C GLU A 407 16.61 60.92 -9.70
N GLU A 408 15.86 60.26 -10.59
CA GLU A 408 16.27 59.84 -11.95
C GLU A 408 17.30 58.70 -12.07
N THR A 409 17.82 58.18 -10.95
CA THR A 409 18.69 57.01 -10.95
C THR A 409 17.89 55.75 -10.66
N THR A 410 17.91 54.78 -11.59
CA THR A 410 17.32 53.45 -11.36
C THR A 410 18.40 52.43 -11.00
N MET A 411 18.22 51.75 -9.87
CA MET A 411 19.02 50.61 -9.43
C MET A 411 18.25 49.31 -9.70
N ARG A 412 18.93 48.31 -10.26
CA ARG A 412 18.34 46.99 -10.55
C ARG A 412 19.02 45.91 -9.73
N LEU A 413 18.22 45.13 -9.02
CA LEU A 413 18.62 43.93 -8.30
C LEU A 413 17.99 42.73 -9.00
N SER A 414 18.80 41.77 -9.44
CA SER A 414 18.34 40.46 -9.93
C SER A 414 18.77 39.36 -8.96
N ILE A 415 17.81 38.54 -8.54
CA ILE A 415 18.02 37.34 -7.73
C ILE A 415 17.55 36.14 -8.56
N VAL A 416 18.47 35.24 -8.89
CA VAL A 416 18.18 34.02 -9.64
C VAL A 416 18.31 32.81 -8.73
N MET A 417 17.23 32.04 -8.62
CA MET A 417 17.23 30.78 -7.87
C MET A 417 17.86 29.66 -8.73
N PRO A 418 18.88 28.94 -8.23
CA PRO A 418 19.49 27.84 -8.97
C PRO A 418 18.54 26.63 -9.06
N GLN A 419 18.81 25.73 -10.01
CA GLN A 419 17.94 24.58 -10.28
C GLN A 419 17.90 23.55 -9.14
N ASP A 420 18.87 23.57 -8.23
CA ASP A 420 19.01 22.73 -7.06
C ASP A 420 18.78 23.51 -5.74
N TRP A 421 18.21 24.71 -5.80
CA TRP A 421 17.82 25.47 -4.62
C TRP A 421 16.92 24.62 -3.70
N PRO A 422 17.16 24.57 -2.37
CA PRO A 422 18.00 25.45 -1.55
C PRO A 422 19.41 24.94 -1.25
N LEU A 423 19.87 23.85 -1.89
CA LEU A 423 21.21 23.29 -1.67
C LEU A 423 22.29 24.28 -2.11
N SER A 424 22.11 24.88 -3.28
CA SER A 424 22.93 26.00 -3.76
C SER A 424 22.30 27.34 -3.40
N VAL A 425 23.16 28.35 -3.19
CA VAL A 425 22.73 29.71 -2.86
C VAL A 425 22.23 30.45 -4.11
N PRO A 426 21.22 31.33 -3.97
CA PRO A 426 20.79 32.21 -5.06
C PRO A 426 21.93 33.12 -5.54
N SER A 427 22.03 33.32 -6.85
CA SER A 427 22.95 34.31 -7.40
C SER A 427 22.29 35.69 -7.37
N ILE A 428 23.01 36.67 -6.82
CA ILE A 428 22.55 38.04 -6.67
C ILE A 428 23.40 38.95 -7.56
N GLN A 429 22.76 39.71 -8.44
CA GLN A 429 23.40 40.71 -9.29
C GLN A 429 22.80 42.09 -9.01
N ILE A 430 23.66 43.09 -8.86
CA ILE A 430 23.27 44.48 -8.62
C ILE A 430 23.87 45.34 -9.74
N ASP A 431 23.01 45.86 -10.60
CA ASP A 431 23.41 46.82 -11.64
C ASP A 431 23.25 48.23 -11.07
N LYS A 432 24.34 49.03 -11.09
CA LYS A 432 24.31 50.43 -10.66
C LYS A 432 23.97 51.36 -11.83
N ALA A 433 22.99 52.23 -11.58
CA ALA A 433 22.63 53.46 -12.30
C ALA A 433 22.42 53.34 -13.82
N ILE A 434 21.15 53.23 -14.24
CA ILE A 434 20.72 53.70 -15.57
C ILE A 434 20.34 55.18 -15.39
N VAL A 435 21.20 56.08 -15.88
CA VAL A 435 20.86 57.49 -16.11
C VAL A 435 20.08 57.54 -17.43
N PRO A 436 18.94 58.23 -17.54
CA PRO A 436 18.26 58.39 -18.82
C PRO A 436 19.21 59.12 -19.78
N SER A 437 19.47 58.54 -20.96
CA SER A 437 20.06 59.30 -22.06
C SER A 437 19.07 60.37 -22.50
N GLU A 438 19.55 61.62 -22.60
CA GLU A 438 18.80 62.82 -23.07
C GLU A 438 17.86 62.58 -24.25
#